data_AF-A0A2D9ZZK6-F1
#
_entry.id   AF-A0A2D9ZZK6-F1
#
_cell.length_a   1.000
_cell.length_b   1.000
_cell.length_c   1.000
_cell.angle_alpha   90.00
_cell.angle_beta   90.00
_cell.angle_gamma   90.00
#
_symmetry.space_group_name_H-M   'P 1'
#
loop_
_entity.id
_entity.type
_entity.pdbx_description
1 polymer ?
#
loop_
_entity_poly.entity_id
_entity_poly.type
_entity_poly.pdbx_seq_one_letter_code
_entity_poly.pdbx_strand_id
1 'polypeptide(L)'
;MKKLLTAMTAILGLSIQAADAADRQSVRDIQPLRTLVAQKLDTSKLDSVLGLRAGVDSLKERKSYLAADGSTTVRYTQMYRGLPVLGDDVVVATLADGSFKLGYGSVLNRIADDVKSIRPALSERKVLKNAKAIAAASAAGRLSYENESAQLAIWQDEAGKARLVYEVTFVQYGDKPSRPHFIIDARTGDVLKSFDNLQTADATGPGGNEKTGIYYYGTDFGYLDVAQSGGVCTMDNAVVQTIDLRNRRYFLPTSPFSFYCPENTYKSINGAYSPLNDAHYFGKVIFDMYSDWLNTAPLTFQLTMRVHYGRNYQNAFWNGSAMTFGDGAGTFYPLVSLDVSAHEVSHGFTEQNSGLVYSGKSGGLNESFSDMAGEAAEFYMTGTNDWMVGEQIFKGTGALRYMDEPTLDGISIDHQDDYYSGLDVHYSSGVYNKAFYLLSTTAGWDTQKAFEVYATANMMYWTSSVDWDTAGDGVMDAACDLGYDVSDVQDSLAGVGITSDVSPGSACN
;
A
#
# COMPACT_ATOMS: atom_id res chain seq x y z
N MET A 1 66.56 2.54 20.30
CA MET A 1 66.21 2.64 18.86
C MET A 1 64.73 2.30 18.75
N LYS A 2 63.80 3.05 18.16
CA LYS A 2 63.81 4.21 17.26
C LYS A 2 62.50 5.00 17.49
N LYS A 3 62.57 6.29 17.19
CA LYS A 3 61.54 7.33 17.30
C LYS A 3 60.27 7.00 16.51
N LEU A 4 59.11 7.33 17.07
CA LEU A 4 57.88 7.61 16.31
C LEU A 4 58.14 8.81 15.40
N LEU A 5 57.88 8.66 14.10
CA LEU A 5 57.72 9.76 13.16
C LEU A 5 56.36 9.60 12.49
N THR A 6 55.51 10.60 12.68
CA THR A 6 54.21 10.79 12.05
C THR A 6 54.42 11.05 10.55
N ALA A 7 53.82 10.23 9.69
CA ALA A 7 53.72 10.51 8.25
C ALA A 7 52.24 10.67 7.90
N MET A 8 51.87 11.92 7.64
CA MET A 8 50.56 12.36 7.19
C MET A 8 50.51 12.16 5.67
N THR A 9 49.85 11.09 5.20
CA THR A 9 49.68 10.83 3.77
C THR A 9 48.41 11.54 3.30
N ALA A 10 48.59 12.67 2.61
CA ALA A 10 47.53 13.33 1.87
C ALA A 10 47.06 12.42 0.72
N ILE A 11 45.83 11.93 0.79
CA ILE A 11 45.17 11.32 -0.37
C ILE A 11 44.64 12.47 -1.22
N LEU A 12 45.36 12.83 -2.28
CA LEU A 12 44.79 13.62 -3.37
C LEU A 12 43.68 12.78 -4.03
N GLY A 13 42.43 13.11 -3.72
CA GLY A 13 41.30 12.68 -4.54
C GLY A 13 41.39 13.35 -5.90
N LEU A 14 41.92 12.64 -6.90
CA LEU A 14 41.79 13.00 -8.30
C LEU A 14 40.32 12.83 -8.70
N SER A 15 39.56 13.93 -8.66
CA SER A 15 38.31 14.04 -9.40
C SER A 15 38.64 14.01 -10.89
N ILE A 16 38.50 12.86 -11.53
CA ILE A 16 38.47 12.78 -12.99
C ILE A 16 37.15 13.42 -13.43
N GLN A 17 37.15 14.74 -13.64
CA GLN A 17 36.12 15.37 -14.45
C GLN A 17 36.31 14.85 -15.88
N ALA A 18 35.38 14.04 -16.36
CA ALA A 18 35.28 13.71 -17.77
C ALA A 18 35.03 15.03 -18.51
N ALA A 19 36.08 15.63 -19.06
CA ALA A 19 36.05 16.97 -19.63
C ALA A 19 35.25 17.08 -20.94
N ASP A 20 34.45 16.07 -21.32
CA ASP A 20 33.81 15.91 -22.64
C ASP A 20 32.36 15.40 -22.63
N ALA A 21 31.64 15.49 -21.51
CA ALA A 21 30.22 15.13 -21.43
C ALA A 21 29.32 16.35 -21.19
N ALA A 22 28.01 16.20 -21.43
CA ALA A 22 27.04 17.22 -21.06
C ALA A 22 27.10 17.53 -19.55
N ASP A 23 27.10 18.81 -19.21
CA ASP A 23 27.35 19.28 -17.84
C ASP A 23 26.09 19.95 -17.28
N ARG A 24 25.56 19.42 -16.18
CA ARG A 24 24.37 19.95 -15.52
C ARG A 24 24.81 20.99 -14.49
N GLN A 25 24.45 22.24 -14.74
CA GLN A 25 24.81 23.36 -13.89
C GLN A 25 23.58 23.95 -13.21
N SER A 26 23.64 24.08 -11.88
CA SER A 26 22.57 24.76 -11.15
C SER A 26 22.53 26.23 -11.52
N VAL A 27 21.32 26.77 -11.77
CA VAL A 27 21.09 28.17 -12.11
C VAL A 27 21.66 29.12 -11.05
N ARG A 28 21.68 28.69 -9.78
CA ARG A 28 22.24 29.46 -8.65
C ARG A 28 23.76 29.58 -8.68
N ASP A 29 24.41 28.64 -9.36
CA ASP A 29 25.87 28.51 -9.36
C ASP A 29 26.52 29.18 -10.56
N ILE A 30 25.71 29.65 -11.51
CA ILE A 30 26.14 30.36 -12.70
C ILE A 30 26.66 31.75 -12.31
N GLN A 31 27.97 31.95 -12.50
CA GLN A 31 28.70 33.15 -12.06
C GLN A 31 28.07 34.48 -12.49
N PRO A 32 27.62 34.66 -13.76
CA PRO A 32 26.88 35.86 -14.16
C PRO A 32 25.64 36.18 -13.32
N LEU A 33 24.88 35.18 -12.88
CA LEU A 33 23.69 35.42 -12.03
C LEU A 33 24.05 35.74 -10.59
N ARG A 34 25.16 35.18 -10.08
CA ARG A 34 25.68 35.48 -8.74
C ARG A 34 26.12 36.94 -8.59
N THR A 35 26.61 37.55 -9.67
CA THR A 35 27.06 38.95 -9.68
C THR A 35 25.94 39.96 -10.02
N LEU A 36 24.79 39.49 -10.52
CA LEU A 36 23.63 40.30 -10.92
C LEU A 36 22.60 40.53 -9.80
N VAL A 37 22.80 39.98 -8.59
CA VAL A 37 21.84 40.15 -7.48
C VAL A 37 21.62 41.65 -7.21
N ALA A 38 20.35 42.08 -7.22
CA ALA A 38 19.91 43.48 -7.10
C ALA A 38 20.32 44.42 -8.26
N GLN A 39 20.70 43.88 -9.43
CA GLN A 39 20.87 44.61 -10.68
C GLN A 39 19.75 44.30 -11.66
N LYS A 40 19.43 45.24 -12.56
CA LYS A 40 18.42 45.03 -13.61
C LYS A 40 18.80 43.85 -14.50
N LEU A 41 17.90 42.88 -14.60
CA LEU A 41 18.06 41.73 -15.49
C LEU A 41 17.31 41.99 -16.79
N ASP A 42 18.06 42.03 -17.89
CA ASP A 42 17.49 41.98 -19.23
C ASP A 42 17.12 40.53 -19.57
N THR A 43 15.85 40.18 -19.32
CA THR A 43 15.33 38.81 -19.54
C THR A 43 15.40 38.38 -21.00
N SER A 44 15.54 39.31 -21.95
CA SER A 44 15.77 38.98 -23.37
C SER A 44 17.15 38.35 -23.63
N LYS A 45 18.09 38.50 -22.69
CA LYS A 45 19.45 37.94 -22.75
C LYS A 45 19.65 36.74 -21.84
N LEU A 46 18.58 36.23 -21.22
CA LEU A 46 18.67 35.21 -20.19
C LEU A 46 19.39 33.94 -20.67
N ASP A 47 19.17 33.53 -21.92
CA ASP A 47 19.89 32.41 -22.55
C ASP A 47 21.42 32.58 -22.43
N SER A 48 21.91 33.77 -22.81
CA SER A 48 23.35 34.07 -22.76
C SER A 48 23.88 34.17 -21.32
N VAL A 49 23.07 34.69 -20.39
CA VAL A 49 23.42 34.79 -18.97
C VAL A 49 23.59 33.40 -18.34
N LEU A 50 22.80 32.43 -18.79
CA LEU A 50 22.85 31.03 -18.35
C LEU A 50 23.88 30.18 -19.10
N GLY A 51 24.67 30.78 -20.00
CA GLY A 51 25.68 30.08 -20.77
C GLY A 51 25.13 29.21 -21.91
N LEU A 52 23.87 29.40 -22.29
CA LEU A 52 23.25 28.68 -23.40
C LEU A 52 23.83 29.14 -24.74
N ARG A 53 24.14 28.19 -25.63
CA ARG A 53 24.76 28.50 -26.92
C ARG A 53 23.75 29.14 -27.87
N ALA A 54 24.00 30.40 -28.23
CA ALA A 54 23.15 31.15 -29.15
C ALA A 54 22.85 30.39 -30.46
N GLY A 55 21.58 30.37 -30.86
CA GLY A 55 21.10 29.71 -32.07
C GLY A 55 21.04 28.18 -32.00
N VAL A 56 21.45 27.58 -30.87
CA VAL A 56 21.41 26.14 -30.63
C VAL A 56 20.53 25.85 -29.41
N ASP A 57 20.82 26.49 -28.29
CA ASP A 57 20.07 26.40 -27.05
C ASP A 57 19.19 27.64 -26.87
N SER A 58 18.04 27.48 -26.21
CA SER A 58 17.17 28.60 -25.84
C SER A 58 16.32 28.26 -24.63
N LEU A 59 15.81 29.27 -23.95
CA LEU A 59 14.74 29.11 -22.98
C LEU A 59 13.38 29.40 -23.61
N LYS A 60 12.43 28.50 -23.36
CA LYS A 60 11.02 28.73 -23.69
C LYS A 60 10.23 28.95 -22.42
N GLU A 61 9.60 30.12 -22.30
CA GLU A 61 8.71 30.41 -21.18
C GLU A 61 7.54 29.42 -21.16
N ARG A 62 7.27 28.86 -19.98
CA ARG A 62 6.12 28.00 -19.72
C ARG A 62 5.03 28.70 -18.95
N LYS A 63 5.41 29.46 -17.91
CA LYS A 63 4.47 30.14 -17.02
C LYS A 63 5.14 31.31 -16.33
N SER A 64 4.42 32.41 -16.21
CA SER A 64 4.79 33.59 -15.44
C SER A 64 3.78 33.84 -14.31
N TYR A 65 4.28 34.33 -13.18
CA TYR A 65 3.49 34.70 -12.01
C TYR A 65 3.91 36.08 -11.50
N LEU A 66 2.94 36.98 -11.34
CA LEU A 66 3.11 38.30 -10.76
C LEU A 66 2.61 38.28 -9.31
N ALA A 67 3.48 38.58 -8.35
CA ALA A 67 3.15 38.67 -6.95
C ALA A 67 2.57 40.05 -6.58
N ALA A 68 1.89 40.13 -5.44
CA ALA A 68 1.26 41.36 -4.95
C ALA A 68 2.27 42.49 -4.65
N ASP A 69 3.53 42.16 -4.36
CA ASP A 69 4.63 43.11 -4.17
C ASP A 69 5.23 43.62 -5.49
N GLY A 70 4.66 43.21 -6.63
CA GLY A 70 5.12 43.53 -7.99
C GLY A 70 6.27 42.67 -8.49
N SER A 71 6.81 41.74 -7.68
CA SER A 71 7.84 40.80 -8.14
C SER A 71 7.26 39.79 -9.15
N THR A 72 8.05 39.41 -10.15
CA THR A 72 7.65 38.44 -11.18
C THR A 72 8.51 37.19 -11.07
N THR A 73 7.90 36.01 -11.15
CA THR A 73 8.60 34.72 -11.24
C THR A 73 8.20 34.00 -12.51
N VAL A 74 9.19 33.66 -13.33
CA VAL A 74 8.98 33.00 -14.62
C VAL A 74 9.67 31.65 -14.63
N ARG A 75 8.95 30.62 -15.10
CA ARG A 75 9.44 29.26 -15.32
C ARG A 75 9.67 29.04 -16.81
N TYR A 76 10.84 28.53 -17.13
CA TYR A 76 11.29 28.21 -18.48
C TYR A 76 11.66 26.74 -18.58
N THR A 77 11.48 26.18 -19.77
CA THR A 77 12.08 24.91 -20.18
C THR A 77 13.23 25.19 -21.12
N GLN A 78 14.37 24.56 -20.89
CA GLN A 78 15.49 24.62 -21.82
C GLN A 78 15.15 23.83 -23.08
N MET A 79 15.50 24.41 -24.22
CA MET A 79 15.35 23.81 -25.54
C MET A 79 16.73 23.65 -26.17
N TYR A 80 17.05 22.46 -26.69
CA TYR A 80 18.23 22.19 -27.50
C TYR A 80 17.81 21.89 -28.94
N ARG A 81 18.21 22.76 -29.88
CA ARG A 81 17.83 22.73 -31.30
C ARG A 81 16.32 22.57 -31.51
N GLY A 82 15.53 23.24 -30.67
CA GLY A 82 14.07 23.21 -30.70
C GLY A 82 13.43 22.01 -29.99
N LEU A 83 14.20 21.09 -29.43
CA LEU A 83 13.69 19.97 -28.61
C LEU A 83 13.76 20.33 -27.12
N PRO A 84 12.74 19.99 -26.30
CA PRO A 84 12.80 20.24 -24.87
C PRO A 84 13.89 19.37 -24.21
N VAL A 85 14.55 19.92 -23.21
CA VAL A 85 15.41 19.19 -22.28
C VAL A 85 14.58 18.79 -21.07
N LEU A 86 14.53 17.50 -20.75
CA LEU A 86 13.71 16.93 -19.69
C LEU A 86 14.47 16.81 -18.37
N GLY A 87 13.72 16.86 -17.27
CA GLY A 87 14.19 16.52 -15.93
C GLY A 87 14.59 17.71 -15.06
N ASP A 88 14.73 18.91 -15.62
CA ASP A 88 14.91 20.16 -14.87
C ASP A 88 14.20 21.32 -15.58
N ASP A 89 13.78 22.33 -14.80
CA ASP A 89 13.28 23.60 -15.30
C ASP A 89 14.23 24.73 -14.87
N VAL A 90 14.17 25.88 -15.54
CA VAL A 90 14.82 27.12 -15.09
C VAL A 90 13.77 28.06 -14.54
N VAL A 91 13.91 28.46 -13.28
CA VAL A 91 13.00 29.45 -12.66
C VAL A 91 13.79 30.70 -12.30
N VAL A 92 13.33 31.86 -12.77
CA VAL A 92 13.96 33.15 -12.51
C VAL A 92 12.94 34.10 -11.91
N ALA A 93 13.30 34.75 -10.80
CA ALA A 93 12.48 35.79 -10.20
C ALA A 93 13.18 37.16 -10.26
N THR A 94 12.38 38.18 -10.54
CA THR A 94 12.76 39.60 -10.55
C THR A 94 11.90 40.41 -9.58
N LEU A 95 12.46 41.47 -9.00
CA LEU A 95 11.72 42.46 -8.22
C LEU A 95 10.87 43.36 -9.12
N ALA A 96 9.99 44.16 -8.53
CA ALA A 96 9.08 45.06 -9.26
C ALA A 96 9.80 46.08 -10.17
N ASP A 97 11.04 46.43 -9.85
CA ASP A 97 11.88 47.33 -10.64
C ASP A 97 12.65 46.63 -11.78
N GLY A 98 12.47 45.31 -11.92
CA GLY A 98 13.15 44.44 -12.88
C GLY A 98 14.51 43.91 -12.41
N SER A 99 14.90 44.15 -11.16
CA SER A 99 16.16 43.67 -10.62
C SER A 99 16.14 42.16 -10.34
N PHE A 100 17.21 41.43 -10.64
CA PHE A 100 17.31 39.99 -10.38
C PHE A 100 17.20 39.72 -8.87
N LYS A 101 16.28 38.83 -8.51
CA LYS A 101 16.04 38.40 -7.13
C LYS A 101 16.72 37.06 -6.87
N LEU A 102 16.37 36.05 -7.66
CA LEU A 102 16.86 34.68 -7.47
C LEU A 102 16.64 33.81 -8.71
N GLY A 103 17.36 32.69 -8.75
CA GLY A 103 17.18 31.63 -9.74
C GLY A 103 17.14 30.25 -9.06
N TYR A 104 16.42 29.30 -9.66
CA TYR A 104 16.33 27.90 -9.23
C TYR A 104 16.35 26.95 -10.44
N GLY A 105 16.67 25.69 -10.16
CA GLY A 105 16.76 24.62 -11.15
C GLY A 105 18.14 24.54 -11.80
N SER A 106 18.21 23.99 -13.00
CA SER A 106 19.47 23.74 -13.70
C SER A 106 19.35 23.96 -15.20
N VAL A 107 20.48 24.17 -15.85
CA VAL A 107 20.65 24.05 -17.30
C VAL A 107 21.63 22.93 -17.61
N LEU A 108 21.41 22.26 -18.73
CA LEU A 108 22.30 21.25 -19.27
C LEU A 108 23.14 21.85 -20.40
N ASN A 109 24.41 22.08 -20.12
CA ASN A 109 25.36 22.61 -21.09
C ASN A 109 26.05 21.48 -21.84
N ARG A 110 26.72 21.82 -22.96
CA ARG A 110 27.55 20.88 -23.73
C ARG A 110 26.80 19.64 -24.26
N ILE A 111 25.48 19.73 -24.45
CA ILE A 111 24.66 18.64 -25.03
C ILE A 111 25.22 18.13 -26.37
N ALA A 112 25.83 19.02 -27.17
CA ALA A 112 26.44 18.65 -28.45
C ALA A 112 27.64 17.70 -28.35
N ASP A 113 28.24 17.55 -27.16
CA ASP A 113 29.35 16.64 -26.93
C ASP A 113 28.86 15.18 -26.93
N ASP A 114 27.66 14.94 -26.40
CA ASP A 114 27.00 13.63 -26.41
C ASP A 114 26.03 13.43 -27.60
N VAL A 115 25.25 14.46 -27.94
CA VAL A 115 24.16 14.38 -28.94
C VAL A 115 24.56 15.08 -30.24
N LYS A 116 25.23 14.34 -31.12
CA LYS A 116 25.71 14.84 -32.42
C LYS A 116 24.58 15.15 -33.42
N SER A 117 23.46 14.45 -33.31
CA SER A 117 22.31 14.59 -34.21
C SER A 117 21.00 14.44 -33.46
N ILE A 118 20.03 15.28 -33.80
CA ILE A 118 18.65 15.27 -33.29
C ILE A 118 17.69 14.48 -34.20
N ARG A 119 18.22 13.79 -35.22
CA ARG A 119 17.40 12.92 -36.07
C ARG A 119 17.21 11.56 -35.36
N PRO A 120 15.98 11.20 -34.99
CA PRO A 120 15.71 9.89 -34.41
C PRO A 120 15.82 8.80 -35.47
N ALA A 121 16.14 7.56 -35.07
CA ALA A 121 16.10 6.41 -35.96
C ALA A 121 14.70 5.76 -36.01
N LEU A 122 13.89 6.02 -34.98
CA LEU A 122 12.52 5.53 -34.84
C LEU A 122 11.53 6.68 -34.96
N SER A 123 10.35 6.42 -35.54
CA SER A 123 9.26 7.39 -35.59
C SER A 123 8.46 7.38 -34.28
N GLU A 124 7.86 8.52 -33.94
CA GLU A 124 6.93 8.67 -32.79
C GLU A 124 5.89 7.55 -32.75
N ARG A 125 5.23 7.29 -33.90
CA ARG A 125 4.22 6.23 -34.02
C ARG A 125 4.77 4.84 -33.69
N LYS A 126 6.02 4.54 -34.07
CA LYS A 126 6.66 3.26 -33.79
C LYS A 126 6.99 3.13 -32.31
N VAL A 127 7.53 4.19 -31.70
CA VAL A 127 7.90 4.18 -30.28
C VAL A 127 6.66 4.11 -29.38
N LEU A 128 5.62 4.89 -29.69
CA LEU A 128 4.33 4.82 -29.00
C LEU A 128 3.70 3.42 -29.09
N LYS A 129 3.73 2.80 -30.28
CA LYS A 129 3.25 1.42 -30.45
C LYS A 129 4.05 0.43 -29.60
N ASN A 130 5.37 0.57 -29.54
CA ASN A 130 6.22 -0.31 -28.75
C ASN A 130 5.97 -0.12 -27.25
N ALA A 131 5.88 1.12 -26.77
CA ALA A 131 5.58 1.44 -25.37
C ALA A 131 4.23 0.85 -24.93
N LYS A 132 3.20 0.96 -25.77
CA LYS A 132 1.91 0.31 -25.54
C LYS A 132 2.00 -1.21 -25.51
N ALA A 133 2.78 -1.82 -26.41
CA ALA A 133 2.96 -3.28 -26.40
C ALA A 133 3.66 -3.76 -25.11
N ILE A 134 4.61 -2.98 -24.59
CA ILE A 134 5.28 -3.24 -23.32
C ILE A 134 4.28 -3.11 -22.16
N ALA A 135 3.53 -2.01 -22.09
CA ALA A 135 2.52 -1.80 -21.04
C ALA A 135 1.32 -2.77 -21.11
N ALA A 136 1.01 -3.29 -22.30
CA ALA A 136 -0.05 -4.27 -22.50
C ALA A 136 0.36 -5.70 -22.13
N ALA A 137 1.67 -6.00 -22.04
CA ALA A 137 2.15 -7.34 -21.73
C ALA A 137 1.71 -7.83 -20.34
N SER A 138 1.46 -6.90 -19.41
CA SER A 138 0.94 -7.15 -18.08
C SER A 138 -0.57 -6.93 -17.93
N ALA A 139 -1.29 -6.64 -19.02
CA ALA A 139 -2.71 -6.28 -18.98
C ALA A 139 -3.61 -7.36 -19.63
N ALA A 140 -4.73 -7.67 -18.99
CA ALA A 140 -5.76 -8.55 -19.51
C ALA A 140 -6.90 -7.76 -20.19
N GLY A 141 -7.56 -8.38 -21.18
CA GLY A 141 -8.76 -7.84 -21.80
C GLY A 141 -8.54 -6.85 -22.96
N ARG A 142 -9.62 -6.21 -23.39
CA ARG A 142 -9.60 -5.24 -24.49
C ARG A 142 -9.12 -3.89 -23.97
N LEU A 143 -7.99 -3.42 -24.49
CA LEU A 143 -7.39 -2.15 -24.09
C LEU A 143 -7.90 -0.98 -24.94
N SER A 144 -8.12 0.16 -24.29
CA SER A 144 -8.30 1.46 -24.95
C SER A 144 -7.31 2.47 -24.38
N TYR A 145 -6.95 3.46 -25.20
CA TYR A 145 -5.90 4.42 -24.88
C TYR A 145 -6.42 5.85 -25.05
N GLU A 146 -6.00 6.75 -24.15
CA GLU A 146 -6.28 8.18 -24.22
C GLU A 146 -5.00 8.99 -23.94
N ASN A 147 -5.01 10.27 -24.31
CA ASN A 147 -3.92 11.21 -24.07
C ASN A 147 -2.55 10.69 -24.52
N GLU A 148 -2.53 10.02 -25.67
CA GLU A 148 -1.33 9.44 -26.24
C GLU A 148 -0.37 10.53 -26.70
N SER A 149 0.82 10.53 -26.13
CA SER A 149 1.89 11.44 -26.50
C SER A 149 3.19 10.68 -26.65
N ALA A 150 3.93 11.00 -27.71
CA ALA A 150 5.31 10.59 -27.89
C ALA A 150 6.08 11.82 -28.39
N GLN A 151 6.86 12.44 -27.51
CA GLN A 151 7.55 13.69 -27.79
C GLN A 151 9.06 13.45 -27.84
N LEU A 152 9.70 13.86 -28.93
CA LEU A 152 11.16 13.83 -29.04
C LEU A 152 11.77 14.90 -28.13
N ALA A 153 12.77 14.53 -27.34
CA ALA A 153 13.38 15.37 -26.32
C ALA A 153 14.85 15.02 -26.06
N ILE A 154 15.52 15.85 -25.26
CA ILE A 154 16.84 15.56 -24.70
C ILE A 154 16.67 15.18 -23.23
N TRP A 155 17.34 14.13 -22.80
CA TRP A 155 17.36 13.70 -21.39
C TRP A 155 18.78 13.29 -21.02
N GLN A 156 19.21 13.59 -19.80
CA GLN A 156 20.51 13.14 -19.29
C GLN A 156 20.29 11.95 -18.38
N ASP A 157 21.03 10.88 -18.62
CA ASP A 157 20.97 9.67 -17.80
C ASP A 157 21.72 9.83 -16.47
N GLU A 158 21.60 8.82 -15.60
CA GLU A 158 22.24 8.81 -14.28
C GLU A 158 23.77 8.81 -14.34
N ALA A 159 24.34 8.40 -15.47
CA ALA A 159 25.78 8.48 -15.72
C ALA A 159 26.22 9.86 -16.22
N GLY A 160 25.31 10.84 -16.27
CA GLY A 160 25.59 12.21 -16.70
C GLY A 160 25.64 12.39 -18.22
N LYS A 161 25.24 11.40 -19.01
CA LYS A 161 25.32 11.46 -20.49
C LYS A 161 24.01 11.96 -21.08
N ALA A 162 24.07 13.00 -21.92
CA ALA A 162 22.88 13.46 -22.65
C ALA A 162 22.50 12.52 -23.80
N ARG A 163 21.20 12.27 -23.96
CA ARG A 163 20.63 11.36 -24.95
C ARG A 163 19.47 12.01 -25.69
N LEU A 164 19.32 11.65 -26.96
CA LEU A 164 18.11 11.92 -27.72
C LEU A 164 17.09 10.82 -27.38
N VAL A 165 15.96 11.20 -26.83
CA VAL A 165 14.94 10.26 -26.31
C VAL A 165 13.55 10.63 -26.81
N TYR A 166 12.63 9.68 -26.71
CA TYR A 166 11.20 9.96 -26.68
C TYR A 166 10.69 9.90 -25.25
N GLU A 167 9.99 10.94 -24.81
CA GLU A 167 9.09 10.88 -23.66
C GLU A 167 7.74 10.38 -24.15
N VAL A 168 7.32 9.22 -23.67
CA VAL A 168 6.06 8.59 -24.08
C VAL A 168 5.15 8.46 -22.87
N THR A 169 3.94 8.97 -22.99
CA THR A 169 2.90 8.83 -21.97
C THR A 169 1.55 8.59 -22.62
N PHE A 170 0.73 7.78 -21.98
CA PHE A 170 -0.65 7.54 -22.36
C PHE A 170 -1.42 7.05 -21.14
N VAL A 171 -2.74 7.20 -21.17
CA VAL A 171 -3.62 6.48 -20.26
C VAL A 171 -4.01 5.18 -20.93
N GLN A 172 -3.90 4.06 -20.21
CA GLN A 172 -4.32 2.74 -20.66
C GLN A 172 -5.50 2.29 -19.80
N TYR A 173 -6.65 2.11 -20.42
CA TYR A 173 -7.83 1.53 -19.77
C TYR A 173 -7.93 0.05 -20.14
N GLY A 174 -8.06 -0.77 -19.11
CA GLY A 174 -8.26 -2.22 -19.15
C GLY A 174 -8.83 -2.66 -17.80
N ASP A 175 -8.69 -3.93 -17.44
CA ASP A 175 -9.12 -4.43 -16.12
C ASP A 175 -8.39 -3.75 -14.95
N LYS A 176 -7.16 -3.29 -15.19
CA LYS A 176 -6.38 -2.42 -14.31
C LYS A 176 -5.98 -1.16 -15.08
N PRO A 177 -6.58 0.02 -14.81
CA PRO A 177 -6.16 1.24 -15.45
C PRO A 177 -4.72 1.58 -15.02
N SER A 178 -3.97 2.18 -15.93
CA SER A 178 -2.58 2.61 -15.69
C SER A 178 -2.31 3.91 -16.43
N ARG A 179 -1.33 4.67 -15.96
CA ARG A 179 -0.80 5.82 -16.71
C ARG A 179 0.70 5.68 -16.92
N PRO A 180 1.13 4.79 -17.84
CA PRO A 180 2.54 4.57 -18.09
C PRO A 180 3.26 5.83 -18.56
N HIS A 181 4.48 6.01 -18.07
CA HIS A 181 5.43 7.02 -18.50
C HIS A 181 6.77 6.36 -18.82
N PHE A 182 7.28 6.59 -20.02
CA PHE A 182 8.52 6.00 -20.51
C PHE A 182 9.48 7.07 -21.03
N ILE A 183 10.77 6.87 -20.77
CA ILE A 183 11.88 7.52 -21.48
C ILE A 183 12.54 6.45 -22.35
N ILE A 184 12.49 6.62 -23.67
CA ILE A 184 12.95 5.62 -24.64
C ILE A 184 14.06 6.21 -25.50
N ASP A 185 15.18 5.52 -25.68
CA ASP A 185 16.27 5.96 -26.56
C ASP A 185 15.76 6.09 -28.00
N ALA A 186 15.90 7.29 -28.59
CA ALA A 186 15.31 7.58 -29.90
C ALA A 186 16.06 6.93 -31.07
N ARG A 187 17.20 6.29 -30.82
CA ARG A 187 18.01 5.58 -31.82
C ARG A 187 17.80 4.07 -31.73
N THR A 188 17.87 3.50 -30.53
CA THR A 188 17.78 2.04 -30.34
C THR A 188 16.36 1.57 -30.07
N GLY A 189 15.55 2.40 -29.39
CA GLY A 189 14.23 2.02 -28.89
C GLY A 189 14.28 1.36 -27.52
N ASP A 190 15.43 1.36 -26.85
CA ASP A 190 15.59 0.81 -25.50
C ASP A 190 14.84 1.68 -24.49
N VAL A 191 14.13 1.03 -23.58
CA VAL A 191 13.50 1.72 -22.44
C VAL A 191 14.60 2.06 -21.44
N LEU A 192 14.87 3.36 -21.30
CA LEU A 192 15.88 3.88 -20.39
C LEU A 192 15.31 4.14 -18.99
N LYS A 193 14.02 4.47 -18.91
CA LYS A 193 13.27 4.64 -17.67
C LYS A 193 11.79 4.36 -17.90
N SER A 194 11.12 3.76 -16.93
CA SER A 194 9.67 3.57 -16.95
C SER A 194 9.09 3.63 -15.54
N PHE A 195 7.91 4.23 -15.39
CA PHE A 195 7.11 4.20 -14.16
C PHE A 195 5.62 4.36 -14.48
N ASP A 196 4.75 3.94 -13.57
CA ASP A 196 3.32 4.24 -13.64
C ASP A 196 3.05 5.57 -12.92
N ASN A 197 2.30 6.46 -13.55
CA ASN A 197 2.00 7.79 -13.04
C ASN A 197 0.52 7.96 -12.66
N LEU A 198 -0.18 6.84 -12.41
CA LEU A 198 -1.48 6.81 -11.75
C LEU A 198 -1.32 7.19 -10.28
N GLN A 199 -2.18 8.06 -9.77
CA GLN A 199 -2.12 8.55 -8.39
C GLN A 199 -3.21 7.85 -7.56
N THR A 200 -2.96 7.60 -6.28
CA THR A 200 -4.02 7.27 -5.32
C THR A 200 -4.80 8.54 -4.96
N ALA A 201 -6.04 8.35 -4.52
CA ALA A 201 -6.97 9.41 -4.17
C ALA A 201 -7.82 9.00 -2.98
N ASP A 202 -8.27 10.02 -2.26
CA ASP A 202 -9.19 9.87 -1.15
C ASP A 202 -10.63 9.86 -1.69
N ALA A 203 -11.33 8.73 -1.54
CA ALA A 203 -12.75 8.60 -1.82
C ALA A 203 -13.59 8.52 -0.53
N THR A 204 -14.87 8.78 -0.69
CA THR A 204 -15.87 8.89 0.39
C THR A 204 -17.05 7.96 0.13
N GLY A 205 -17.88 7.74 1.13
CA GLY A 205 -19.14 7.02 0.97
C GLY A 205 -19.64 6.43 2.29
N PRO A 206 -20.89 5.93 2.32
CA PRO A 206 -21.45 5.33 3.51
C PRO A 206 -20.84 3.95 3.77
N GLY A 207 -20.93 3.48 5.00
CA GLY A 207 -20.65 2.12 5.43
C GLY A 207 -21.60 1.71 6.56
N GLY A 208 -21.47 0.48 7.02
CA GLY A 208 -22.26 -0.08 8.11
C GLY A 208 -23.60 -0.65 7.67
N ASN A 209 -24.50 -0.88 8.62
CA ASN A 209 -25.80 -1.50 8.39
C ASN A 209 -26.88 -1.04 9.40
N GLU A 210 -28.09 -1.58 9.28
CA GLU A 210 -29.22 -1.23 10.17
C GLU A 210 -28.94 -1.48 11.66
N LYS A 211 -28.04 -2.42 12.00
CA LYS A 211 -27.64 -2.72 13.38
C LYS A 211 -26.53 -1.80 13.88
N THR A 212 -25.46 -1.63 13.10
CA THR A 212 -24.34 -0.75 13.48
C THR A 212 -24.66 0.73 13.35
N GLY A 213 -25.70 1.07 12.59
CA GLY A 213 -25.97 2.43 12.15
C GLY A 213 -25.15 2.79 10.90
N ILE A 214 -25.56 3.87 10.24
CA ILE A 214 -24.80 4.41 9.12
C ILE A 214 -23.62 5.24 9.63
N TYR A 215 -22.47 5.09 9.00
CA TYR A 215 -21.32 5.98 9.14
C TYR A 215 -20.77 6.32 7.75
N TYR A 216 -19.92 7.34 7.65
CA TYR A 216 -19.34 7.82 6.39
C TYR A 216 -17.81 7.84 6.43
N TYR A 217 -17.20 7.19 5.45
CA TYR A 217 -15.77 7.31 5.16
C TYR A 217 -15.44 8.69 4.63
N GLY A 218 -14.40 9.30 5.18
CA GLY A 218 -14.03 10.71 4.99
C GLY A 218 -14.73 11.68 5.94
N THR A 219 -15.52 11.18 6.90
CA THR A 219 -16.15 12.02 7.95
C THR A 219 -16.04 11.36 9.33
N ASP A 220 -16.70 10.21 9.52
CA ASP A 220 -16.67 9.46 10.78
C ASP A 220 -15.40 8.60 10.89
N PHE A 221 -14.97 8.07 9.74
CA PHE A 221 -13.70 7.33 9.59
C PHE A 221 -12.83 7.96 8.49
N GLY A 222 -11.63 7.41 8.31
CA GLY A 222 -10.71 7.82 7.24
C GLY A 222 -11.32 7.67 5.85
N TYR A 223 -10.63 8.22 4.84
CA TYR A 223 -11.03 8.07 3.45
C TYR A 223 -10.79 6.65 2.94
N LEU A 224 -11.48 6.29 1.86
CA LEU A 224 -11.18 5.10 1.07
C LEU A 224 -9.96 5.40 0.19
N ASP A 225 -8.86 4.68 0.40
CA ASP A 225 -7.63 4.80 -0.41
C ASP A 225 -7.80 4.07 -1.76
N VAL A 226 -8.09 4.81 -2.82
CA VAL A 226 -8.44 4.28 -4.14
C VAL A 226 -7.48 4.77 -5.24
N ALA A 227 -7.27 3.99 -6.29
CA ALA A 227 -6.60 4.48 -7.49
C ALA A 227 -7.51 5.43 -8.29
N GLN A 228 -6.96 6.52 -8.84
CA GLN A 228 -7.74 7.49 -9.63
C GLN A 228 -7.16 7.71 -11.04
N SER A 229 -8.03 7.57 -12.05
CA SER A 229 -7.77 7.97 -13.44
C SER A 229 -8.85 8.92 -13.94
N GLY A 230 -8.50 10.19 -14.11
CA GLY A 230 -9.47 11.22 -14.49
C GLY A 230 -10.58 11.37 -13.44
N GLY A 231 -11.84 11.22 -13.85
CA GLY A 231 -12.99 11.27 -12.94
C GLY A 231 -13.39 9.92 -12.34
N VAL A 232 -12.65 8.84 -12.60
CA VAL A 232 -12.99 7.48 -12.18
C VAL A 232 -12.03 7.03 -11.09
N CYS A 233 -12.62 6.52 -10.00
CA CYS A 233 -11.95 5.92 -8.86
C CYS A 233 -12.11 4.40 -8.94
N THR A 234 -11.07 3.66 -8.59
CA THR A 234 -11.04 2.20 -8.59
C THR A 234 -10.59 1.74 -7.21
N MET A 235 -11.36 0.86 -6.56
CA MET A 235 -11.04 0.25 -5.25
C MET A 235 -9.86 -0.74 -5.37
N ASP A 236 -8.69 -0.18 -5.66
CA ASP A 236 -7.42 -0.84 -5.85
C ASP A 236 -6.34 0.12 -5.33
N ASN A 237 -5.53 -0.35 -4.38
CA ASN A 237 -4.35 0.35 -3.88
C ASN A 237 -3.20 -0.67 -3.75
N ALA A 238 -2.07 -0.28 -3.18
CA ALA A 238 -0.89 -1.14 -3.13
C ALA A 238 -1.12 -2.48 -2.41
N VAL A 239 -2.07 -2.55 -1.48
CA VAL A 239 -2.22 -3.67 -0.54
C VAL A 239 -3.61 -4.32 -0.56
N VAL A 240 -4.65 -3.61 -1.02
CA VAL A 240 -6.02 -4.12 -1.13
C VAL A 240 -6.61 -3.84 -2.51
N GLN A 241 -7.32 -4.83 -3.05
CA GLN A 241 -8.30 -4.64 -4.12
C GLN A 241 -9.67 -5.18 -3.69
N THR A 242 -10.74 -4.47 -4.07
CA THR A 242 -12.12 -4.87 -3.77
C THR A 242 -12.90 -5.12 -5.06
N ILE A 243 -13.59 -6.25 -5.14
CA ILE A 243 -14.28 -6.74 -6.34
C ILE A 243 -15.77 -6.92 -6.05
N ASP A 244 -16.62 -6.28 -6.85
CA ASP A 244 -18.06 -6.57 -6.91
C ASP A 244 -18.31 -7.84 -7.73
N LEU A 245 -18.73 -8.91 -7.06
CA LEU A 245 -19.04 -10.19 -7.70
C LEU A 245 -20.43 -10.24 -8.34
N ARG A 246 -21.26 -9.20 -8.17
CA ARG A 246 -22.56 -9.01 -8.83
C ARG A 246 -23.49 -10.21 -8.63
N ASN A 247 -23.48 -10.76 -7.42
CA ASN A 247 -24.29 -11.88 -6.97
C ASN A 247 -24.03 -13.19 -7.75
N ARG A 248 -22.84 -13.33 -8.36
CA ARG A 248 -22.42 -14.51 -9.13
C ARG A 248 -21.77 -15.55 -8.21
N ARG A 249 -21.88 -16.84 -8.58
CA ARG A 249 -21.14 -17.96 -7.98
C ARG A 249 -20.11 -18.58 -8.92
N TYR A 250 -20.25 -18.32 -10.21
CA TYR A 250 -19.41 -18.84 -11.29
C TYR A 250 -19.06 -17.71 -12.25
N PHE A 251 -17.95 -17.86 -12.99
CA PHE A 251 -17.44 -16.82 -13.91
C PHE A 251 -17.34 -15.46 -13.21
N LEU A 252 -16.64 -15.52 -12.07
CA LEU A 252 -16.55 -14.44 -11.11
C LEU A 252 -15.69 -13.31 -11.70
N PRO A 253 -16.13 -12.04 -11.58
CA PRO A 253 -15.29 -10.90 -11.94
C PRO A 253 -13.95 -10.94 -11.20
N THR A 254 -12.91 -10.44 -11.86
CA THR A 254 -11.55 -10.34 -11.32
C THR A 254 -11.04 -8.90 -11.29
N SER A 255 -11.72 -7.97 -11.97
CA SER A 255 -11.32 -6.57 -12.04
C SER A 255 -11.83 -5.82 -10.80
N PRO A 256 -11.02 -4.93 -10.20
CA PRO A 256 -11.46 -4.13 -9.06
C PRO A 256 -12.68 -3.25 -9.39
N PHE A 257 -13.51 -3.00 -8.37
CA PHE A 257 -14.71 -2.18 -8.50
C PHE A 257 -14.34 -0.73 -8.80
N SER A 258 -15.03 -0.10 -9.76
CA SER A 258 -14.80 1.29 -10.16
C SER A 258 -16.09 2.10 -10.11
N PHE A 259 -15.96 3.36 -9.72
CA PHE A 259 -17.05 4.33 -9.57
C PHE A 259 -16.57 5.73 -9.97
N TYR A 260 -17.49 6.68 -10.12
CA TYR A 260 -17.12 8.07 -10.37
C TYR A 260 -16.72 8.74 -9.05
N CYS A 261 -15.52 9.33 -9.00
CA CYS A 261 -15.04 10.05 -7.83
C CYS A 261 -15.94 11.27 -7.51
N PRO A 262 -15.95 11.75 -6.26
CA PRO A 262 -15.19 11.24 -5.11
C PRO A 262 -15.98 10.27 -4.21
N GLU A 263 -17.24 9.98 -4.52
CA GLU A 263 -18.13 9.26 -3.60
C GLU A 263 -18.66 7.96 -4.22
N ASN A 264 -18.53 6.85 -3.49
CA ASN A 264 -19.23 5.60 -3.80
C ASN A 264 -20.39 5.36 -2.85
N THR A 265 -21.61 5.31 -3.38
CA THR A 265 -22.82 4.91 -2.65
C THR A 265 -23.39 3.56 -3.14
N TYR A 266 -22.65 2.83 -3.97
CA TYR A 266 -23.07 1.54 -4.50
C TYR A 266 -22.61 0.41 -3.57
N LYS A 267 -23.51 -0.41 -3.03
CA LYS A 267 -24.97 -0.28 -3.01
C LYS A 267 -25.50 -0.69 -1.64
N SER A 268 -26.66 -0.15 -1.28
CA SER A 268 -27.40 -0.65 -0.14
C SER A 268 -28.03 -2.01 -0.49
N ILE A 269 -27.86 -2.99 0.38
CA ILE A 269 -28.39 -4.34 0.19
C ILE A 269 -28.57 -5.04 1.53
N ASN A 270 -29.72 -5.69 1.69
CA ASN A 270 -30.03 -6.51 2.86
C ASN A 270 -29.77 -5.81 4.21
N GLY A 271 -30.01 -4.50 4.28
CA GLY A 271 -29.81 -3.67 5.49
C GLY A 271 -28.43 -3.02 5.63
N ALA A 272 -27.42 -3.40 4.83
CA ALA A 272 -26.14 -2.67 4.78
C ALA A 272 -26.20 -1.50 3.80
N TYR A 273 -25.39 -0.46 4.04
CA TYR A 273 -25.36 0.75 3.22
C TYR A 273 -24.40 0.65 2.03
N SER A 274 -23.19 0.10 2.22
CA SER A 274 -22.24 -0.17 1.13
C SER A 274 -21.16 -1.20 1.53
N PRO A 275 -21.44 -2.50 1.39
CA PRO A 275 -20.47 -3.56 1.71
C PRO A 275 -19.14 -3.47 0.93
N LEU A 276 -19.12 -2.80 -0.22
CA LEU A 276 -17.89 -2.55 -1.00
C LEU A 276 -16.98 -1.54 -0.31
N ASN A 277 -17.55 -0.47 0.26
CA ASN A 277 -16.78 0.53 1.00
C ASN A 277 -16.19 -0.10 2.27
N ASP A 278 -17.05 -0.81 3.03
CA ASP A 278 -16.65 -1.53 4.25
C ASP A 278 -15.49 -2.49 3.96
N ALA A 279 -15.64 -3.37 2.96
CA ALA A 279 -14.61 -4.35 2.63
C ALA A 279 -13.28 -3.71 2.21
N HIS A 280 -13.34 -2.61 1.45
CA HIS A 280 -12.13 -1.92 1.00
C HIS A 280 -11.39 -1.25 2.15
N TYR A 281 -12.11 -0.56 3.03
CA TYR A 281 -11.54 0.09 4.19
C TYR A 281 -10.99 -0.93 5.19
N PHE A 282 -11.79 -1.95 5.53
CA PHE A 282 -11.38 -2.99 6.49
C PHE A 282 -10.17 -3.77 6.02
N GLY A 283 -10.07 -4.08 4.73
CA GLY A 283 -8.86 -4.71 4.18
C GLY A 283 -7.59 -3.89 4.47
N LYS A 284 -7.68 -2.55 4.43
CA LYS A 284 -6.54 -1.66 4.71
C LYS A 284 -6.23 -1.63 6.20
N VAL A 285 -7.26 -1.54 7.05
CA VAL A 285 -7.13 -1.62 8.52
C VAL A 285 -6.42 -2.91 8.93
N ILE A 286 -6.83 -4.05 8.37
CA ILE A 286 -6.22 -5.35 8.67
C ILE A 286 -4.75 -5.38 8.23
N PHE A 287 -4.45 -4.92 7.03
CA PHE A 287 -3.07 -4.83 6.56
C PHE A 287 -2.20 -3.97 7.50
N ASP A 288 -2.72 -2.81 7.90
CA ASP A 288 -2.01 -1.87 8.77
C ASP A 288 -1.80 -2.44 10.18
N MET A 289 -2.79 -3.12 10.76
CA MET A 289 -2.65 -3.81 12.05
C MET A 289 -1.48 -4.80 12.04
N TYR A 290 -1.43 -5.71 11.05
CA TYR A 290 -0.35 -6.68 10.92
C TYR A 290 1.01 -5.99 10.67
N SER A 291 1.03 -4.94 9.85
CA SER A 291 2.25 -4.19 9.55
C SER A 291 2.77 -3.44 10.78
N ASP A 292 1.90 -2.77 11.54
CA ASP A 292 2.29 -1.91 12.65
C ASP A 292 2.67 -2.72 13.89
N TRP A 293 1.91 -3.77 14.21
CA TRP A 293 2.11 -4.54 15.44
C TRP A 293 3.09 -5.70 15.26
N LEU A 294 3.15 -6.31 14.08
CA LEU A 294 3.96 -7.50 13.83
C LEU A 294 5.09 -7.28 12.81
N ASN A 295 5.18 -6.08 12.22
CA ASN A 295 6.17 -5.73 11.19
C ASN A 295 6.16 -6.73 10.01
N THR A 296 4.97 -7.21 9.64
CA THR A 296 4.78 -8.12 8.50
C THR A 296 3.44 -7.85 7.81
N ALA A 297 3.36 -8.18 6.52
CA ALA A 297 2.07 -8.21 5.84
C ALA A 297 1.29 -9.48 6.24
N PRO A 298 -0.05 -9.45 6.31
CA PRO A 298 -0.83 -10.63 6.63
C PRO A 298 -0.75 -11.71 5.54
N LEU A 299 -0.53 -11.29 4.28
CA LEU A 299 -0.35 -12.16 3.13
C LEU A 299 0.85 -11.69 2.30
N THR A 300 1.54 -12.63 1.66
CA THR A 300 2.65 -12.37 0.71
C THR A 300 2.21 -11.76 -0.62
N PHE A 301 0.91 -11.50 -0.78
CA PHE A 301 0.30 -10.89 -1.97
C PHE A 301 -0.85 -9.96 -1.57
N GLN A 302 -1.31 -9.14 -2.53
CA GLN A 302 -2.37 -8.16 -2.33
C GLN A 302 -3.68 -8.81 -1.85
N LEU A 303 -4.30 -8.24 -0.81
CA LEU A 303 -5.59 -8.68 -0.29
C LEU A 303 -6.66 -8.47 -1.35
N THR A 304 -7.42 -9.53 -1.63
CA THR A 304 -8.53 -9.48 -2.59
C THR A 304 -9.85 -9.67 -1.86
N MET A 305 -10.58 -8.58 -1.68
CA MET A 305 -11.88 -8.54 -1.00
C MET A 305 -13.01 -8.72 -2.02
N ARG A 306 -13.73 -9.84 -1.97
CA ARG A 306 -14.75 -10.18 -2.97
C ARG A 306 -16.13 -10.09 -2.35
N VAL A 307 -16.89 -9.08 -2.74
CA VAL A 307 -18.17 -8.72 -2.10
C VAL A 307 -19.32 -9.08 -3.03
N HIS A 308 -20.53 -9.22 -2.48
CA HIS A 308 -21.74 -9.58 -3.21
C HIS A 308 -21.64 -10.98 -3.85
N TYR A 309 -21.10 -11.95 -3.12
CA TYR A 309 -20.98 -13.33 -3.60
C TYR A 309 -22.32 -14.07 -3.55
N GLY A 310 -22.73 -14.62 -4.70
CA GLY A 310 -23.95 -15.39 -4.82
C GLY A 310 -25.23 -14.62 -4.47
N ARG A 311 -26.34 -15.35 -4.31
CA ARG A 311 -27.63 -14.80 -3.86
C ARG A 311 -27.98 -15.41 -2.52
N ASN A 312 -28.39 -14.56 -1.57
CA ASN A 312 -28.79 -14.96 -0.22
C ASN A 312 -27.75 -15.88 0.45
N TYR A 313 -26.46 -15.60 0.21
CA TYR A 313 -25.37 -16.43 0.69
C TYR A 313 -25.01 -15.98 2.10
N GLN A 314 -25.22 -16.88 3.07
CA GLN A 314 -25.08 -16.63 4.51
C GLN A 314 -23.74 -17.14 5.02
N ASN A 315 -22.65 -16.84 4.31
CA ASN A 315 -21.31 -17.25 4.69
C ASN A 315 -20.24 -16.30 4.13
N ALA A 316 -19.09 -16.27 4.79
CA ALA A 316 -17.84 -15.73 4.30
C ALA A 316 -16.81 -16.87 4.23
N PHE A 317 -15.78 -16.72 3.40
CA PHE A 317 -14.70 -17.71 3.36
C PHE A 317 -13.42 -17.17 2.70
N TRP A 318 -12.29 -17.64 3.22
CA TRP A 318 -11.00 -17.71 2.56
C TRP A 318 -10.94 -18.88 1.57
N ASN A 319 -10.26 -18.68 0.43
CA ASN A 319 -10.10 -19.73 -0.59
C ASN A 319 -8.65 -20.03 -1.00
N GLY A 320 -7.67 -19.60 -0.21
CA GLY A 320 -6.24 -19.67 -0.54
C GLY A 320 -5.70 -18.46 -1.33
N SER A 321 -6.58 -17.54 -1.77
CA SER A 321 -6.17 -16.39 -2.58
C SER A 321 -6.98 -15.10 -2.37
N ALA A 322 -8.21 -15.21 -1.85
CA ALA A 322 -9.11 -14.11 -1.68
C ALA A 322 -10.15 -14.40 -0.58
N MET A 323 -10.62 -13.34 0.06
CA MET A 323 -11.72 -13.36 1.02
C MET A 323 -13.01 -13.10 0.25
N THR A 324 -14.04 -13.91 0.50
CA THR A 324 -15.29 -13.85 -0.25
C THR A 324 -16.49 -13.73 0.69
N PHE A 325 -17.28 -12.69 0.52
CA PHE A 325 -18.37 -12.31 1.42
C PHE A 325 -19.72 -12.38 0.72
N GLY A 326 -20.65 -13.12 1.34
CA GLY A 326 -22.04 -13.15 0.94
C GLY A 326 -22.84 -11.93 1.42
N ASP A 327 -23.95 -11.66 0.74
CA ASP A 327 -24.86 -10.57 1.12
C ASP A 327 -25.79 -10.91 2.30
N GLY A 328 -25.66 -12.09 2.91
CA GLY A 328 -26.55 -12.55 3.96
C GLY A 328 -27.97 -12.80 3.48
N ALA A 329 -28.88 -13.09 4.42
CA ALA A 329 -30.30 -13.23 4.15
C ALA A 329 -31.14 -13.00 5.43
N GLY A 330 -31.78 -14.04 5.96
CA GLY A 330 -32.65 -13.94 7.14
C GLY A 330 -31.87 -13.85 8.46
N THR A 331 -30.71 -14.49 8.53
CA THR A 331 -29.86 -14.54 9.73
C THR A 331 -28.87 -13.37 9.76
N PHE A 332 -28.33 -13.03 8.59
CA PHE A 332 -27.22 -12.09 8.48
C PHE A 332 -27.55 -10.90 7.60
N TYR A 333 -26.96 -9.74 7.95
CA TYR A 333 -26.60 -8.69 7.01
C TYR A 333 -25.53 -9.21 6.03
N PRO A 334 -25.09 -8.44 5.02
CA PRO A 334 -23.86 -8.76 4.30
C PRO A 334 -22.72 -9.00 5.29
N LEU A 335 -21.96 -10.08 5.08
CA LEU A 335 -20.97 -10.58 6.04
C LEU A 335 -19.65 -9.80 5.98
N VAL A 336 -19.75 -8.48 5.83
CA VAL A 336 -18.62 -7.56 5.77
C VAL A 336 -18.65 -6.70 7.03
N SER A 337 -18.18 -7.27 8.12
CA SER A 337 -17.75 -6.54 9.33
C SER A 337 -16.23 -6.62 9.45
N LEU A 338 -15.65 -5.78 10.30
CA LEU A 338 -14.21 -5.73 10.48
C LEU A 338 -13.66 -7.04 11.04
N ASP A 339 -14.32 -7.57 12.08
CA ASP A 339 -13.97 -8.84 12.72
C ASP A 339 -14.02 -10.03 11.74
N VAL A 340 -15.10 -10.20 10.96
CA VAL A 340 -15.23 -11.25 9.95
C VAL A 340 -14.23 -11.05 8.82
N SER A 341 -13.98 -9.80 8.41
CA SER A 341 -12.97 -9.52 7.38
C SER A 341 -11.56 -9.91 7.84
N ALA A 342 -11.22 -9.60 9.10
CA ALA A 342 -9.94 -9.93 9.70
C ALA A 342 -9.81 -11.44 9.92
N HIS A 343 -10.88 -12.11 10.37
CA HIS A 343 -10.96 -13.55 10.51
C HIS A 343 -10.60 -14.26 9.19
N GLU A 344 -11.23 -13.88 8.08
CA GLU A 344 -10.97 -14.51 6.79
C GLU A 344 -9.56 -14.23 6.24
N VAL A 345 -9.00 -13.04 6.48
CA VAL A 345 -7.59 -12.74 6.13
C VAL A 345 -6.63 -13.60 6.96
N SER A 346 -6.96 -13.83 8.23
CA SER A 346 -6.08 -14.48 9.22
C SER A 346 -6.00 -15.99 9.04
N HIS A 347 -6.97 -16.61 8.36
CA HIS A 347 -6.79 -17.95 7.81
C HIS A 347 -5.63 -18.00 6.82
N GLY A 348 -5.52 -17.00 5.93
CA GLY A 348 -4.41 -16.91 4.99
C GLY A 348 -3.07 -16.63 5.66
N PHE A 349 -3.06 -15.84 6.74
CA PHE A 349 -1.87 -15.65 7.58
C PHE A 349 -1.43 -16.97 8.22
N THR A 350 -2.37 -17.72 8.80
CA THR A 350 -2.10 -19.04 9.39
C THR A 350 -1.60 -20.03 8.34
N GLU A 351 -2.19 -20.04 7.14
CA GLU A 351 -1.77 -20.90 6.02
C GLU A 351 -0.31 -20.63 5.59
N GLN A 352 0.15 -19.37 5.68
CA GLN A 352 1.50 -18.96 5.29
C GLN A 352 2.55 -19.11 6.41
N ASN A 353 2.12 -19.40 7.64
CA ASN A 353 2.96 -19.55 8.82
C ASN A 353 2.90 -20.99 9.37
N SER A 354 2.23 -21.21 10.51
CA SER A 354 2.12 -22.53 11.16
C SER A 354 1.45 -23.60 10.29
N GLY A 355 0.59 -23.20 9.37
CA GLY A 355 -0.15 -24.10 8.49
C GLY A 355 -1.08 -25.04 9.25
N LEU A 356 -1.70 -24.56 10.35
CA LEU A 356 -2.63 -25.35 11.16
C LEU A 356 -3.68 -26.04 10.29
N VAL A 357 -3.70 -27.37 10.35
CA VAL A 357 -4.65 -28.21 9.64
C VAL A 357 -6.05 -27.93 10.19
N TYR A 358 -6.98 -27.67 9.27
CA TYR A 358 -8.37 -27.32 9.56
C TYR A 358 -9.22 -28.55 9.98
N SER A 359 -8.78 -29.23 11.04
CA SER A 359 -9.43 -30.43 11.59
C SER A 359 -8.99 -30.65 13.04
N GLY A 360 -9.91 -31.15 13.87
CA GLY A 360 -9.63 -31.46 15.28
C GLY A 360 -9.13 -30.24 16.07
N LYS A 361 -8.23 -30.48 17.03
CA LYS A 361 -7.68 -29.44 17.91
C LYS A 361 -6.94 -28.34 17.14
N SER A 362 -6.09 -28.69 16.17
CA SER A 362 -5.38 -27.70 15.33
C SER A 362 -6.38 -26.86 14.51
N GLY A 363 -7.49 -27.45 14.08
CA GLY A 363 -8.56 -26.73 13.39
C GLY A 363 -9.30 -25.77 14.30
N GLY A 364 -9.64 -26.18 15.52
CA GLY A 364 -10.21 -25.28 16.53
C GLY A 364 -9.27 -24.12 16.86
N LEU A 365 -7.95 -24.38 16.95
CA LEU A 365 -6.95 -23.32 17.14
C LEU A 365 -6.86 -22.38 15.92
N ASN A 366 -6.97 -22.91 14.70
CA ASN A 366 -6.99 -22.11 13.47
C ASN A 366 -8.18 -21.14 13.46
N GLU A 367 -9.39 -21.64 13.74
CA GLU A 367 -10.59 -20.81 13.92
C GLU A 367 -10.43 -19.77 15.03
N SER A 368 -9.87 -20.19 16.17
CA SER A 368 -9.68 -19.28 17.32
C SER A 368 -8.73 -18.14 16.96
N PHE A 369 -7.60 -18.44 16.32
CA PHE A 369 -6.65 -17.41 15.91
C PHE A 369 -7.29 -16.38 14.97
N SER A 370 -8.15 -16.83 14.05
CA SER A 370 -8.91 -15.94 13.18
C SER A 370 -9.93 -15.08 13.96
N ASP A 371 -10.60 -15.63 14.98
CA ASP A 371 -11.46 -14.85 15.89
C ASP A 371 -10.66 -13.81 16.71
N MET A 372 -9.50 -14.19 17.25
CA MET A 372 -8.58 -13.28 17.95
C MET A 372 -8.15 -12.10 17.06
N ALA A 373 -7.86 -12.37 15.78
CA ALA A 373 -7.52 -11.34 14.82
C ALA A 373 -8.71 -10.41 14.50
N GLY A 374 -9.94 -10.92 14.60
CA GLY A 374 -11.16 -10.13 14.53
C GLY A 374 -11.21 -9.05 15.60
N GLU A 375 -11.11 -9.48 16.86
CA GLU A 375 -11.10 -8.58 18.01
C GLU A 375 -9.90 -7.62 18.00
N ALA A 376 -8.72 -8.12 17.61
CA ALA A 376 -7.52 -7.32 17.46
C ALA A 376 -7.71 -6.20 16.43
N ALA A 377 -8.39 -6.46 15.31
CA ALA A 377 -8.66 -5.46 14.28
C ALA A 377 -9.64 -4.39 14.77
N GLU A 378 -10.67 -4.77 15.52
CA GLU A 378 -11.58 -3.82 16.17
C GLU A 378 -10.86 -2.92 17.18
N PHE A 379 -10.01 -3.53 18.02
CA PHE A 379 -9.19 -2.82 18.98
C PHE A 379 -8.21 -1.86 18.29
N TYR A 380 -7.56 -2.30 17.21
CA TYR A 380 -6.67 -1.46 16.40
C TYR A 380 -7.41 -0.24 15.83
N MET A 381 -8.62 -0.44 15.30
CA MET A 381 -9.39 0.64 14.66
C MET A 381 -10.03 1.62 15.64
N THR A 382 -10.51 1.13 16.79
CA THR A 382 -11.39 1.93 17.68
C THR A 382 -10.85 2.11 19.09
N GLY A 383 -9.79 1.38 19.46
CA GLY A 383 -9.25 1.33 20.84
C GLY A 383 -10.05 0.43 21.78
N THR A 384 -11.07 -0.26 21.28
CA THR A 384 -11.95 -1.19 22.02
C THR A 384 -12.39 -2.33 21.12
N ASN A 385 -12.80 -3.45 21.71
CA ASN A 385 -13.45 -4.58 21.04
C ASN A 385 -14.51 -5.17 22.01
N ASP A 386 -15.42 -6.01 21.52
CA ASP A 386 -16.60 -6.43 22.29
C ASP A 386 -16.61 -7.92 22.70
N TRP A 387 -15.65 -8.72 22.22
CA TRP A 387 -15.53 -10.16 22.45
C TRP A 387 -16.63 -10.99 21.79
N MET A 388 -17.33 -10.42 20.80
CA MET A 388 -18.49 -11.00 20.14
C MET A 388 -18.28 -11.12 18.63
N VAL A 389 -17.83 -12.29 18.19
CA VAL A 389 -17.57 -12.55 16.78
C VAL A 389 -18.87 -12.52 15.97
N GLY A 390 -18.90 -11.69 14.95
CA GLY A 390 -19.98 -11.51 13.99
C GLY A 390 -21.16 -10.72 14.55
N GLU A 391 -21.03 -10.03 15.69
CA GLU A 391 -22.10 -9.23 16.31
C GLU A 391 -22.71 -8.27 15.28
N GLN A 392 -21.86 -7.50 14.61
CA GLN A 392 -22.26 -6.42 13.71
C GLN A 392 -23.03 -6.92 12.47
N ILE A 393 -22.88 -8.18 12.09
CA ILE A 393 -23.56 -8.78 10.92
C ILE A 393 -24.72 -9.72 11.31
N PHE A 394 -24.87 -10.05 12.59
CA PHE A 394 -25.96 -10.89 13.09
C PHE A 394 -27.24 -10.07 13.30
N LYS A 395 -28.32 -10.42 12.60
CA LYS A 395 -29.60 -9.67 12.67
C LYS A 395 -30.34 -9.83 13.99
N GLY A 396 -30.10 -10.94 14.69
CA GLY A 396 -30.66 -11.18 16.01
C GLY A 396 -29.98 -10.36 17.10
N THR A 397 -30.47 -10.51 18.32
CA THR A 397 -29.73 -10.08 19.51
C THR A 397 -28.52 -11.00 19.70
N GLY A 398 -27.36 -10.43 20.02
CA GLY A 398 -26.12 -11.18 20.20
C GLY A 398 -25.29 -11.34 18.92
N ALA A 399 -24.50 -12.41 18.89
CA ALA A 399 -23.45 -12.65 17.90
C ALA A 399 -23.35 -14.12 17.48
N LEU A 400 -22.37 -14.44 16.62
CA LEU A 400 -22.10 -15.81 16.17
C LEU A 400 -21.46 -16.67 17.24
N ARG A 401 -20.45 -16.09 17.90
CA ARG A 401 -19.67 -16.70 18.96
C ARG A 401 -19.38 -15.63 20.01
N TYR A 402 -19.11 -16.08 21.22
CA TYR A 402 -18.82 -15.25 22.37
C TYR A 402 -17.47 -15.70 22.91
N MET A 403 -16.44 -14.86 22.85
CA MET A 403 -15.11 -15.27 23.31
C MET A 403 -15.02 -15.28 24.84
N ASP A 404 -15.81 -14.43 25.49
CA ASP A 404 -15.91 -14.36 26.95
C ASP A 404 -16.73 -15.51 27.54
N GLU A 405 -17.74 -16.05 26.86
CA GLU A 405 -18.48 -17.23 27.31
C GLU A 405 -18.93 -18.07 26.09
N PRO A 406 -18.04 -18.89 25.51
CA PRO A 406 -18.31 -19.62 24.27
C PRO A 406 -19.61 -20.42 24.25
N THR A 407 -19.96 -21.02 25.39
CA THR A 407 -21.16 -21.85 25.54
C THR A 407 -22.48 -21.09 25.35
N LEU A 408 -22.47 -19.74 25.32
CA LEU A 408 -23.65 -18.91 25.05
C LEU A 408 -24.26 -19.11 23.66
N ASP A 409 -23.48 -19.58 22.67
CA ASP A 409 -24.03 -19.95 21.36
C ASP A 409 -24.80 -21.29 21.38
N GLY A 410 -24.72 -22.02 22.50
CA GLY A 410 -25.40 -23.29 22.77
C GLY A 410 -24.70 -24.53 22.23
N ILE A 411 -23.51 -24.41 21.62
CA ILE A 411 -22.78 -25.53 21.00
C ILE A 411 -21.27 -25.50 21.27
N SER A 412 -20.63 -24.32 21.27
CA SER A 412 -19.21 -24.16 21.54
C SER A 412 -18.83 -24.59 22.94
N ILE A 413 -17.59 -25.06 23.10
CA ILE A 413 -17.02 -25.46 24.39
C ILE A 413 -16.07 -24.39 24.91
N ASP A 414 -15.98 -24.22 26.22
CA ASP A 414 -15.10 -23.24 26.88
C ASP A 414 -13.93 -23.89 27.65
N HIS A 415 -13.90 -25.22 27.72
CA HIS A 415 -12.88 -25.99 28.42
C HIS A 415 -12.42 -27.20 27.59
N GLN A 416 -11.13 -27.53 27.64
CA GLN A 416 -10.54 -28.62 26.87
C GLN A 416 -11.17 -29.99 27.15
N ASP A 417 -11.59 -30.24 28.39
CA ASP A 417 -12.20 -31.52 28.80
C ASP A 417 -13.50 -31.86 28.04
N ASP A 418 -14.19 -30.85 27.51
CA ASP A 418 -15.43 -31.04 26.76
C ASP A 418 -15.20 -31.39 25.27
N TYR A 419 -13.94 -31.40 24.83
CA TYR A 419 -13.60 -31.77 23.47
C TYR A 419 -13.86 -33.26 23.19
N TYR A 420 -14.42 -33.53 22.02
CA TYR A 420 -14.51 -34.87 21.46
C TYR A 420 -14.08 -34.88 19.99
N SER A 421 -13.51 -36.00 19.53
CA SER A 421 -13.11 -36.17 18.14
C SER A 421 -14.32 -36.07 17.22
N GLY A 422 -14.25 -35.18 16.22
CA GLY A 422 -15.36 -34.87 15.31
C GLY A 422 -16.22 -33.68 15.72
N LEU A 423 -15.90 -33.00 16.83
CA LEU A 423 -16.43 -31.66 17.10
C LEU A 423 -15.99 -30.70 15.99
N ASP A 424 -16.92 -29.87 15.53
CA ASP A 424 -16.64 -28.88 14.48
C ASP A 424 -15.64 -27.82 14.99
N VAL A 425 -14.79 -27.34 14.08
CA VAL A 425 -13.72 -26.40 14.41
C VAL A 425 -14.26 -25.07 14.94
N HIS A 426 -15.42 -24.61 14.43
CA HIS A 426 -16.05 -23.37 14.89
C HIS A 426 -16.60 -23.46 16.33
N TYR A 427 -16.78 -24.67 16.87
CA TYR A 427 -17.25 -24.90 18.23
C TYR A 427 -16.12 -25.23 19.19
N SER A 428 -15.12 -25.98 18.70
CA SER A 428 -13.90 -26.27 19.45
C SER A 428 -12.98 -25.06 19.60
N SER A 429 -13.15 -24.01 18.80
CA SER A 429 -12.43 -22.74 18.94
C SER A 429 -12.71 -22.02 20.26
N GLY A 430 -13.84 -22.30 20.90
CA GLY A 430 -14.22 -21.66 22.16
C GLY A 430 -13.15 -21.78 23.26
N VAL A 431 -12.37 -22.87 23.30
CA VAL A 431 -11.29 -23.06 24.27
C VAL A 431 -10.22 -21.97 24.16
N TYR A 432 -9.69 -21.73 22.95
CA TYR A 432 -8.64 -20.75 22.74
C TYR A 432 -9.19 -19.32 22.63
N ASN A 433 -10.44 -19.14 22.17
CA ASN A 433 -11.14 -17.86 22.27
C ASN A 433 -11.24 -17.39 23.72
N LYS A 434 -11.63 -18.30 24.62
CA LYS A 434 -11.74 -18.01 26.05
C LYS A 434 -10.38 -17.78 26.70
N ALA A 435 -9.34 -18.55 26.35
CA ALA A 435 -7.99 -18.30 26.82
C ALA A 435 -7.49 -16.90 26.41
N PHE A 436 -7.72 -16.51 25.15
CA PHE A 436 -7.36 -15.18 24.65
C PHE A 436 -8.10 -14.06 25.37
N TYR A 437 -9.41 -14.22 25.61
CA TYR A 437 -10.19 -13.28 26.41
C TYR A 437 -9.61 -13.12 27.82
N LEU A 438 -9.29 -14.23 28.50
CA LEU A 438 -8.73 -14.22 29.85
C LEU A 438 -7.39 -13.49 29.89
N LEU A 439 -6.48 -13.78 28.94
CA LEU A 439 -5.20 -13.09 28.86
C LEU A 439 -5.38 -11.59 28.60
N SER A 440 -6.18 -11.23 27.59
CA SER A 440 -6.40 -9.83 27.18
C SER A 440 -7.04 -8.96 28.27
N THR A 441 -7.77 -9.58 29.20
CA THR A 441 -8.46 -8.89 30.30
C THR A 441 -7.71 -8.98 31.63
N THR A 442 -6.54 -9.62 31.67
CA THR A 442 -5.67 -9.69 32.84
C THR A 442 -4.99 -8.34 33.09
N ALA A 443 -4.77 -7.97 34.35
CA ALA A 443 -4.21 -6.67 34.70
C ALA A 443 -2.80 -6.49 34.10
N GLY A 444 -2.59 -5.44 33.30
CA GLY A 444 -1.33 -5.20 32.60
C GLY A 444 -1.33 -5.68 31.14
N TRP A 445 -2.35 -6.43 30.74
CA TRP A 445 -2.61 -6.86 29.37
C TRP A 445 -3.72 -6.02 28.72
N ASP A 446 -3.77 -6.13 27.40
CA ASP A 446 -4.83 -5.65 26.53
C ASP A 446 -4.91 -6.57 25.30
N THR A 447 -5.90 -6.34 24.45
CA THR A 447 -6.13 -7.12 23.22
C THR A 447 -4.91 -7.11 22.28
N GLN A 448 -4.19 -5.99 22.20
CA GLN A 448 -2.99 -5.88 21.36
C GLN A 448 -1.88 -6.82 21.86
N LYS A 449 -1.49 -6.72 23.13
CA LYS A 449 -0.40 -7.54 23.68
C LYS A 449 -0.69 -9.03 23.59
N ALA A 450 -1.92 -9.42 23.93
CA ALA A 450 -2.33 -10.80 23.79
C ALA A 450 -2.22 -11.24 22.32
N PHE A 451 -2.70 -10.44 21.37
CA PHE A 451 -2.63 -10.78 19.95
C PHE A 451 -1.19 -10.92 19.45
N GLU A 452 -0.28 -10.04 19.87
CA GLU A 452 1.15 -10.12 19.54
C GLU A 452 1.79 -11.45 19.99
N VAL A 453 1.40 -11.95 21.18
CA VAL A 453 1.86 -13.25 21.69
C VAL A 453 1.32 -14.40 20.84
N TYR A 454 0.01 -14.45 20.60
CA TYR A 454 -0.61 -15.53 19.81
C TYR A 454 -0.17 -15.50 18.34
N ALA A 455 0.03 -14.32 17.76
CA ALA A 455 0.56 -14.18 16.40
C ALA A 455 2.03 -14.63 16.32
N THR A 456 2.85 -14.30 17.30
CA THR A 456 4.22 -14.82 17.40
C THR A 456 4.23 -16.33 17.58
N ALA A 457 3.32 -16.90 18.38
CA ALA A 457 3.11 -18.34 18.52
C ALA A 457 2.82 -19.01 17.16
N ASN A 458 1.91 -18.42 16.38
CA ASN A 458 1.55 -18.87 15.03
C ASN A 458 2.73 -18.77 14.04
N MET A 459 3.52 -17.69 14.09
CA MET A 459 4.68 -17.50 13.21
C MET A 459 5.84 -18.44 13.51
N MET A 460 6.11 -18.70 14.79
CA MET A 460 7.42 -19.23 15.21
C MET A 460 7.38 -20.61 15.86
N TYR A 461 6.26 -21.02 16.46
CA TYR A 461 6.22 -22.21 17.33
C TYR A 461 5.20 -23.26 16.91
N TRP A 462 3.99 -22.85 16.53
CA TRP A 462 2.93 -23.79 16.18
C TRP A 462 3.27 -24.60 14.93
N THR A 463 2.97 -25.88 14.99
CA THR A 463 3.10 -26.80 13.85
C THR A 463 1.73 -27.18 13.33
N SER A 464 1.67 -27.64 12.07
CA SER A 464 0.40 -27.85 11.36
C SER A 464 -0.58 -28.80 12.05
N SER A 465 -0.13 -29.73 12.88
CA SER A 465 -0.99 -30.67 13.61
C SER A 465 -0.80 -30.60 15.13
N VAL A 466 -0.38 -29.45 15.65
CA VAL A 466 -0.15 -29.25 17.09
C VAL A 466 -1.45 -29.50 17.88
N ASP A 467 -1.34 -30.14 19.04
CA ASP A 467 -2.45 -30.20 20.00
C ASP A 467 -2.49 -28.94 20.87
N TRP A 468 -3.53 -28.80 21.68
CA TRP A 468 -3.75 -27.58 22.45
C TRP A 468 -2.76 -27.36 23.60
N ASP A 469 -2.28 -28.42 24.25
CA ASP A 469 -1.30 -28.31 25.35
C ASP A 469 0.05 -27.86 24.78
N THR A 470 0.51 -28.51 23.71
CA THR A 470 1.75 -28.15 23.01
C THR A 470 1.66 -26.77 22.33
N ALA A 471 0.47 -26.38 21.85
CA ALA A 471 0.27 -25.04 21.32
C ALA A 471 0.40 -23.97 22.42
N GLY A 472 -0.03 -24.27 23.64
CA GLY A 472 0.08 -23.37 24.78
C GLY A 472 1.53 -23.17 25.22
N ASP A 473 2.38 -24.20 25.10
CA ASP A 473 3.83 -24.07 25.30
C ASP A 473 4.39 -22.99 24.36
N GLY A 474 3.97 -23.01 23.09
CA GLY A 474 4.38 -22.01 22.09
C GLY A 474 3.88 -20.60 22.38
N VAL A 475 2.73 -20.43 23.02
CA VAL A 475 2.21 -19.12 23.47
C VAL A 475 3.05 -18.61 24.64
N MET A 476 3.40 -19.49 25.58
CA MET A 476 4.27 -19.15 26.71
C MET A 476 5.69 -18.78 26.25
N ASP A 477 6.25 -19.51 25.30
CA ASP A 477 7.55 -19.19 24.69
C ASP A 477 7.51 -17.85 23.94
N ALA A 478 6.44 -17.58 23.19
CA ALA A 478 6.26 -16.30 22.52
C ALA A 478 6.18 -15.12 23.50
N ALA A 479 5.49 -15.27 24.63
CA ALA A 479 5.44 -14.25 25.67
C ALA A 479 6.82 -14.01 26.28
N CYS A 480 7.61 -15.07 26.49
CA CYS A 480 8.99 -14.94 26.95
C CYS A 480 9.85 -14.15 25.96
N ASP A 481 9.80 -14.49 24.67
CA ASP A 481 10.60 -13.82 23.63
C ASP A 481 10.23 -12.33 23.46
N LEU A 482 8.96 -11.98 23.72
CA LEU A 482 8.47 -10.60 23.72
C LEU A 482 8.71 -9.86 25.04
N GLY A 483 9.20 -10.55 26.08
CA GLY A 483 9.46 -9.97 27.40
C GLY A 483 8.19 -9.69 28.22
N TYR A 484 7.12 -10.43 27.97
CA TYR A 484 5.87 -10.38 28.74
C TYR A 484 5.85 -11.40 29.90
N ASP A 485 4.90 -11.24 30.81
CA ASP A 485 4.77 -12.13 31.97
C ASP A 485 4.18 -13.48 31.55
N VAL A 486 5.02 -14.50 31.59
CA VAL A 486 4.65 -15.87 31.22
C VAL A 486 3.63 -16.48 32.19
N SER A 487 3.62 -16.04 33.46
CA SER A 487 2.69 -16.59 34.45
C SER A 487 1.24 -16.21 34.14
N ASP A 488 0.99 -15.00 33.64
CA ASP A 488 -0.35 -14.58 33.20
C ASP A 488 -0.85 -15.40 32.01
N VAL A 489 0.06 -15.75 31.08
CA VAL A 489 -0.25 -16.66 29.96
C VAL A 489 -0.62 -18.04 30.48
N GLN A 490 0.20 -18.60 31.39
CA GLN A 490 -0.05 -19.91 31.98
C GLN A 490 -1.41 -19.95 32.71
N ASP A 491 -1.72 -18.93 33.49
CA ASP A 491 -3.00 -18.82 34.21
C ASP A 491 -4.19 -18.73 33.24
N SER A 492 -4.05 -17.98 32.14
CA SER A 492 -5.11 -17.88 31.11
C SER A 492 -5.39 -19.21 30.41
N LEU A 493 -4.34 -19.99 30.11
CA LEU A 493 -4.43 -21.33 29.50
C LEU A 493 -5.02 -22.34 30.49
N ALA A 494 -4.54 -22.33 31.74
CA ALA A 494 -5.05 -23.20 32.80
C ALA A 494 -6.54 -22.93 33.08
N GLY A 495 -7.00 -21.68 32.92
CA GLY A 495 -8.41 -21.29 33.06
C GLY A 495 -9.37 -22.00 32.11
N VAL A 496 -8.86 -22.59 31.02
CA VAL A 496 -9.64 -23.35 30.03
C VAL A 496 -9.18 -24.82 29.92
N GLY A 497 -8.40 -25.30 30.90
CA GLY A 497 -7.96 -26.68 30.98
C GLY A 497 -6.77 -27.04 30.09
N ILE A 498 -6.08 -26.04 29.54
CA ILE A 498 -4.82 -26.25 28.81
C ILE A 498 -3.67 -26.31 29.81
N THR A 499 -2.88 -27.38 29.75
CA THR A 499 -1.71 -27.56 30.61
C THR A 499 -0.46 -27.38 29.78
N SER A 500 0.25 -26.28 30.04
CA SER A 500 1.43 -25.89 29.28
C SER A 500 2.56 -25.39 30.17
N ASP A 501 3.77 -25.55 29.68
CA ASP A 501 5.01 -25.12 30.33
C ASP A 501 5.91 -24.42 29.30
N VAL A 502 6.80 -23.53 29.78
CA VAL A 502 7.82 -22.93 28.93
C VAL A 502 8.77 -24.01 28.42
N SER A 503 9.13 -23.97 27.14
CA SER A 503 10.05 -24.96 26.57
C SER A 503 11.43 -24.91 27.25
N PRO A 504 12.07 -26.07 27.49
CA PRO A 504 13.41 -26.12 28.07
C PRO A 504 14.43 -25.31 27.26
N GLY A 505 15.15 -24.41 27.94
CA GLY A 505 16.17 -23.54 27.32
C GLY A 505 15.70 -22.15 26.94
N SER A 506 14.41 -21.85 27.13
CA SER A 506 13.90 -20.48 27.12
C SER A 506 14.56 -19.63 28.20
N ALA A 507 14.74 -18.32 27.94
CA ALA A 507 15.39 -17.38 28.85
C ALA A 507 14.57 -17.09 30.13
N CYS A 508 13.31 -17.53 30.15
CA CYS A 508 12.37 -17.31 31.24
C CYS A 508 12.20 -18.53 32.18
N ASN A 509 12.99 -19.59 31.99
CA ASN A 509 13.05 -20.76 32.89
C ASN A 509 13.88 -20.55 34.16
#